data_AF-A0A0G0NLA4-F1
#
_entry.id   AF-A0A0G0NLA4-F1
#
_cell.length_a   1.000
_cell.length_b   1.000
_cell.length_c   1.000
_cell.angle_alpha   90.00
_cell.angle_beta   90.00
_cell.angle_gamma   90.00
#
_symmetry.space_group_name_H-M   'P 1'
#
loop_
_entity.id
_entity.type
_entity.pdbx_description
1 polymer ?
#
loop_
_entity_poly.entity_id
_entity_poly.type
_entity_poly.pdbx_seq_one_letter_code
_entity_poly.pdbx_strand_id
1 'polypeptide(L)'
;MGQKKAVRRHTVWSLFNNWRVFNSFLFGRINSLHLQILRTLKVKNSLSGFTIVELLVILGILGILFAAFLAVFNPLGQIAKATDAQKKRDLEQIRIALDVYYNDKNCYPIPAGIPFGGQWAEGSTIYMKKVPQNPYFPYIYDNNGINLSSCPQWGVLFAHLESTQSATVLCPLDNQPQKCIPDNAKQKGYNYCVVTGIPDCSYLATSTAFNNIVLPTPTPTPTSGPPPQGPTPTATPTPLPPGSPTPTPTPTANPTPSPTPPPTIQYGDCFCSQGGQPGGPLYDIRSGNCNLVNPGPYNYCDSSCILHCR
;
A
#
# COMPACT_ATOMS: atom_id res chain seq x y z
N MET A 1 20.55 32.43 -30.52
CA MET A 1 19.27 32.23 -31.24
C MET A 1 19.10 30.74 -31.51
N GLY A 2 18.27 30.04 -30.74
CA GLY A 2 18.10 28.59 -30.88
C GLY A 2 16.75 28.14 -30.33
N GLN A 3 15.73 28.11 -31.19
CA GLN A 3 14.37 27.73 -30.85
C GLN A 3 14.26 26.21 -30.69
N LYS A 4 13.96 25.73 -29.47
CA LYS A 4 13.62 24.32 -29.23
C LYS A 4 12.17 24.08 -29.67
N LYS A 5 11.97 23.25 -30.70
CA LYS A 5 10.64 22.78 -31.11
C LYS A 5 10.11 21.76 -30.10
N ALA A 6 8.98 22.07 -29.47
CA ALA A 6 8.24 21.14 -28.62
C ALA A 6 7.52 20.08 -29.47
N VAL A 7 7.84 18.81 -29.24
CA VAL A 7 7.13 17.67 -29.86
C VAL A 7 5.94 17.32 -28.98
N ARG A 8 4.73 17.62 -29.48
CA ARG A 8 3.45 17.34 -28.80
C ARG A 8 3.14 15.84 -28.98
N ARG A 9 3.31 15.04 -27.92
CA ARG A 9 2.92 13.62 -27.92
C ARG A 9 1.41 13.52 -27.70
N HIS A 10 0.69 13.04 -28.70
CA HIS A 10 -0.75 12.77 -28.60
C HIS A 10 -0.95 11.42 -27.90
N THR A 11 -1.52 11.45 -26.70
CA THR A 11 -1.98 10.24 -26.00
C THR A 11 -3.34 9.81 -26.56
N VAL A 12 -3.50 8.51 -26.81
CA VAL A 12 -4.73 7.85 -27.29
C VAL A 12 -5.94 8.17 -26.38
N TRP A 13 -5.68 8.53 -25.12
CA TRP A 13 -6.67 8.99 -24.15
C TRP A 13 -7.38 10.31 -24.51
N SER A 14 -6.86 11.10 -25.45
CA SER A 14 -7.55 12.30 -25.94
C SER A 14 -8.79 12.03 -26.79
N LEU A 15 -8.97 10.78 -27.28
CA LEU A 15 -10.15 10.39 -28.05
C LEU A 15 -11.34 9.97 -27.18
N PHE A 16 -11.10 9.60 -25.91
CA PHE A 16 -12.13 9.06 -25.02
C PHE A 16 -12.67 10.05 -23.99
N ASN A 17 -12.11 11.28 -23.91
CA ASN A 17 -12.60 12.31 -22.99
C ASN A 17 -13.88 13.02 -23.47
N ASN A 18 -14.44 12.59 -24.61
CA ASN A 18 -15.63 13.19 -25.19
C ASN A 18 -16.85 12.29 -24.95
N TRP A 19 -17.32 12.27 -23.70
CA TRP A 19 -18.56 11.62 -23.25
C TRP A 19 -19.78 11.97 -24.14
N ARG A 20 -19.72 13.10 -24.86
CA ARG A 20 -20.75 13.53 -25.81
C ARG A 20 -20.86 12.65 -27.06
N VAL A 21 -19.79 11.96 -27.49
CA VAL A 21 -19.80 11.11 -28.71
C VAL A 21 -20.32 9.71 -28.38
N PHE A 22 -19.96 9.16 -27.22
CA PHE A 22 -20.47 7.85 -26.78
C PHE A 22 -21.99 7.88 -26.55
N ASN A 23 -22.51 8.99 -26.02
CA ASN A 23 -23.94 9.16 -25.81
C ASN A 23 -24.73 9.36 -27.13
N SER A 24 -24.09 9.83 -28.21
CA SER A 24 -24.76 9.95 -29.52
C SER A 24 -24.83 8.62 -30.28
N PHE A 25 -23.90 7.69 -30.03
CA PHE A 25 -23.90 6.37 -30.64
C PHE A 25 -24.83 5.37 -29.96
N LEU A 26 -25.04 5.48 -28.64
CA LEU A 26 -25.95 4.58 -27.91
C LEU A 26 -27.35 5.18 -27.66
N PHE A 27 -27.50 6.51 -27.67
CA PHE A 27 -28.77 7.18 -27.37
C PHE A 27 -29.10 8.31 -28.36
N GLY A 28 -28.64 8.19 -29.61
CA GLY A 28 -29.00 9.12 -30.69
C GLY A 28 -30.41 8.86 -31.24
N ARG A 29 -31.36 9.73 -30.85
CA ARG A 29 -32.77 9.83 -31.30
C ARG A 29 -33.72 8.74 -30.80
N ILE A 30 -34.06 8.78 -29.51
CA ILE A 30 -35.34 8.25 -29.04
C ILE A 30 -36.33 9.42 -29.03
N ASN A 31 -36.89 9.71 -30.21
CA ASN A 31 -37.94 10.72 -30.37
C ASN A 31 -39.21 10.31 -29.59
N SER A 32 -39.87 11.33 -29.05
CA SER A 32 -41.02 11.38 -28.14
C SER A 32 -42.32 10.67 -28.59
N LEU A 33 -42.28 9.69 -29.50
CA LEU A 33 -43.47 9.03 -30.06
C LEU A 33 -43.51 7.50 -29.89
N HIS A 34 -42.52 6.91 -29.20
CA HIS A 34 -42.40 5.45 -29.08
C HIS A 34 -42.61 4.89 -27.66
N LEU A 35 -43.33 5.63 -26.80
CA LEU A 35 -43.70 5.18 -25.45
C LEU A 35 -45.08 4.51 -25.36
N GLN A 36 -45.84 4.44 -26.47
CA GLN A 36 -47.14 3.74 -26.50
C GLN A 36 -47.07 2.27 -26.93
N ILE A 37 -45.93 1.80 -27.46
CA ILE A 37 -45.78 0.40 -27.92
C ILE A 37 -45.43 -0.55 -26.76
N LEU A 38 -45.07 -0.04 -25.58
CA LEU A 38 -44.77 -0.86 -24.40
C LEU A 38 -46.01 -1.32 -23.61
N ARG A 39 -47.23 -1.15 -24.12
CA ARG A 39 -48.48 -1.58 -23.44
C ARG A 39 -49.12 -2.88 -23.94
N THR A 40 -48.56 -3.57 -24.92
CA THR A 40 -49.21 -4.78 -25.48
C THR A 40 -48.31 -6.00 -25.68
N LEU A 41 -47.10 -6.03 -25.14
CA LEU A 41 -46.34 -7.30 -25.10
C LEU A 41 -46.76 -8.10 -23.86
N LYS A 42 -47.87 -8.82 -24.01
CA LYS A 42 -48.25 -9.91 -23.13
C LYS A 42 -47.16 -10.98 -23.24
N VAL A 43 -46.21 -10.97 -22.31
CA VAL A 43 -45.18 -12.01 -22.20
C VAL A 43 -45.89 -13.31 -21.84
N LYS A 44 -46.08 -14.16 -22.85
CA LYS A 44 -46.54 -15.53 -22.65
C LYS A 44 -45.33 -16.29 -22.11
N ASN A 45 -45.36 -16.66 -20.82
CA ASN A 45 -44.39 -17.58 -20.27
C ASN A 45 -44.61 -18.97 -20.88
N SER A 46 -44.11 -19.20 -22.08
CA SER A 46 -43.84 -20.54 -22.57
C SER A 46 -42.52 -20.98 -21.98
N LEU A 47 -42.56 -21.98 -21.11
CA LEU A 47 -41.38 -22.76 -20.71
C LEU A 47 -40.90 -23.56 -21.94
N SER A 48 -40.27 -22.87 -22.89
CA SER A 48 -39.57 -23.50 -24.01
C SER A 48 -38.16 -23.83 -23.54
N GLY A 49 -37.78 -25.10 -23.63
CA GLY A 49 -36.41 -25.52 -23.37
C GLY A 49 -35.44 -24.86 -24.33
N PHE A 50 -34.26 -24.49 -23.83
CA PHE A 50 -33.18 -23.95 -24.66
C PHE A 50 -32.78 -24.97 -25.73
N THR A 51 -32.65 -24.52 -26.98
CA THR A 51 -32.11 -25.37 -28.04
C THR A 51 -30.60 -25.52 -27.85
N ILE A 52 -30.04 -26.68 -28.21
CA ILE A 52 -28.58 -26.93 -28.11
C ILE A 52 -27.78 -25.90 -28.92
N VAL A 53 -28.31 -25.48 -30.08
CA VAL A 53 -27.67 -24.49 -30.96
C VAL A 53 -27.54 -23.13 -30.27
N GLU A 54 -28.58 -22.73 -29.53
CA GLU A 54 -28.59 -21.43 -28.83
C GLU A 54 -27.57 -21.40 -27.68
N LEU A 55 -27.48 -22.49 -26.92
CA LEU A 55 -26.45 -22.61 -25.88
C LEU A 55 -25.02 -22.61 -26.48
N LEU A 56 -24.84 -23.19 -27.67
CA LEU A 56 -23.54 -23.25 -28.34
C LEU A 56 -23.08 -21.86 -28.81
N VAL A 57 -23.98 -21.06 -29.38
CA VAL A 57 -23.66 -19.68 -29.79
C VAL A 57 -23.31 -18.80 -28.57
N ILE A 58 -24.03 -18.97 -27.45
CA ILE A 58 -23.76 -18.22 -26.21
C ILE A 58 -22.36 -18.52 -25.66
N LEU A 59 -21.99 -19.80 -25.56
CA LEU A 59 -20.65 -20.18 -25.09
C LEU A 59 -19.55 -19.71 -26.05
N GLY A 60 -19.84 -19.68 -27.36
CA GLY A 60 -18.93 -19.11 -28.36
C GLY A 60 -18.68 -17.61 -28.15
N ILE A 61 -19.74 -16.82 -27.97
CA ILE A 61 -19.63 -15.38 -27.72
C ILE A 61 -18.96 -15.11 -26.37
N LEU A 62 -19.34 -15.84 -25.31
CA LEU A 62 -18.72 -15.70 -23.98
C LEU A 62 -17.23 -16.06 -24.01
N GLY A 63 -16.84 -17.09 -24.77
CA GLY A 63 -15.43 -17.47 -24.92
C GLY A 63 -14.58 -16.37 -25.56
N ILE A 64 -15.07 -15.75 -26.64
CA ILE A 64 -14.38 -14.66 -27.33
C ILE A 64 -14.25 -13.43 -26.43
N LEU A 65 -15.33 -13.06 -25.74
CA LEU A 65 -15.32 -11.92 -24.81
C LEU A 65 -14.39 -12.15 -23.62
N PHE A 66 -14.36 -13.37 -23.07
CA PHE A 66 -13.49 -13.71 -21.96
C PHE A 66 -12.01 -13.68 -22.35
N ALA A 67 -11.67 -14.19 -23.53
CA ALA A 67 -10.30 -14.11 -24.06
C ALA A 67 -9.85 -12.66 -24.27
N ALA A 68 -10.72 -11.81 -24.84
CA ALA A 68 -10.45 -10.38 -25.00
C ALA A 68 -10.25 -9.67 -23.65
N PHE A 69 -11.06 -10.03 -22.64
CA PHE A 69 -10.93 -9.48 -21.28
C PHE A 69 -9.57 -9.79 -20.64
N LEU A 70 -9.13 -11.05 -20.68
CA LEU A 70 -7.83 -11.44 -20.09
C LEU A 70 -6.65 -10.76 -20.78
N ALA A 71 -6.72 -10.59 -22.10
CA ALA A 71 -5.69 -9.93 -22.89
C ALA A 71 -5.53 -8.44 -22.53
N VAL A 72 -6.63 -7.75 -22.21
CA VAL A 72 -6.62 -6.31 -21.88
C VAL A 72 -6.24 -6.05 -20.43
N PHE A 73 -6.79 -6.82 -19.48
CA PHE A 73 -6.71 -6.47 -18.07
C PHE A 73 -5.52 -7.06 -17.30
N ASN A 74 -4.81 -8.06 -17.85
CA ASN A 74 -3.70 -8.77 -17.18
C ASN A 74 -3.95 -8.94 -15.66
N PRO A 75 -4.94 -9.76 -15.27
CA PRO A 75 -5.39 -9.85 -13.88
C PRO A 75 -4.25 -10.25 -12.92
N LEU A 76 -3.29 -11.05 -13.38
CA LEU A 76 -2.12 -11.47 -12.60
C LEU A 76 -1.23 -10.27 -12.23
N GLY A 77 -0.97 -9.37 -13.19
CA GLY A 77 -0.21 -8.16 -12.92
C GLY A 77 -0.93 -7.19 -11.97
N GLN A 78 -2.26 -7.15 -12.01
CA GLN A 78 -3.04 -6.30 -11.10
C GLN A 78 -3.05 -6.83 -9.66
N ILE A 79 -3.10 -8.15 -9.48
CA ILE A 79 -2.94 -8.78 -8.15
C ILE A 79 -1.55 -8.51 -7.59
N ALA A 80 -0.49 -8.66 -8.39
CA ALA A 80 0.88 -8.36 -7.98
C ALA A 80 1.06 -6.89 -7.54
N LYS A 81 0.43 -5.94 -8.23
CA LYS A 81 0.44 -4.53 -7.81
C LYS A 81 -0.31 -4.30 -6.50
N ALA A 82 -1.42 -5.01 -6.29
CA ALA A 82 -2.19 -4.90 -5.05
C ALA A 82 -1.41 -5.45 -3.85
N THR A 83 -0.71 -6.58 -4.02
CA THR A 83 0.16 -7.14 -2.97
C THR A 83 1.36 -6.24 -2.71
N ASP A 84 1.97 -5.67 -3.74
CA ASP A 84 3.07 -4.71 -3.54
C ASP A 84 2.61 -3.42 -2.84
N ALA A 85 1.42 -2.92 -3.16
CA ALA A 85 0.83 -1.78 -2.45
C ALA A 85 0.56 -2.13 -0.97
N GLN A 86 0.17 -3.37 -0.66
CA GLN A 86 0.03 -3.85 0.70
C GLN A 86 1.39 -3.87 1.42
N LYS A 87 2.41 -4.48 0.82
CA LYS A 87 3.77 -4.55 1.40
C LYS A 87 4.34 -3.15 1.69
N LYS A 88 4.12 -2.18 0.81
CA LYS A 88 4.53 -0.78 1.04
C LYS A 88 3.81 -0.16 2.24
N ARG A 89 2.48 -0.34 2.34
CA ARG A 89 1.70 0.12 3.50
C ARG A 89 2.16 -0.54 4.80
N ASP A 90 2.45 -1.83 4.76
CA ASP A 90 2.93 -2.58 5.93
C ASP A 90 4.25 -1.98 6.45
N LEU A 91 5.21 -1.68 5.56
CA LEU A 91 6.47 -1.06 5.94
C LEU A 91 6.28 0.35 6.51
N GLU A 92 5.42 1.17 5.92
CA GLU A 92 5.13 2.51 6.45
C GLU A 92 4.43 2.46 7.82
N GLN A 93 3.56 1.48 8.05
CA GLN A 93 2.97 1.28 9.37
C GLN A 93 4.03 0.88 10.41
N ILE A 94 4.95 -0.02 10.05
CA ILE A 94 6.05 -0.42 10.95
C ILE A 94 6.97 0.79 11.22
N ARG A 95 7.26 1.61 10.20
CA ARG A 95 8.02 2.86 10.34
C ARG A 95 7.39 3.80 11.35
N ILE A 96 6.08 4.04 11.26
CA ILE A 96 5.39 4.90 12.24
C ILE A 96 5.49 4.32 13.66
N ALA A 97 5.33 3.01 13.82
CA ALA A 97 5.50 2.37 15.13
C ALA A 97 6.94 2.47 15.67
N LEU A 98 7.94 2.40 14.78
CA LEU A 98 9.35 2.65 15.12
C LEU A 98 9.57 4.09 15.59
N ASP A 99 8.97 5.07 14.92
CA ASP A 99 9.06 6.48 15.30
C ASP A 99 8.37 6.73 16.67
N VAL A 100 7.22 6.10 16.92
CA VAL A 100 6.56 6.14 18.25
C VAL A 100 7.45 5.50 19.32
N TYR A 101 8.03 4.33 19.05
CA TYR A 101 8.95 3.67 19.98
C TYR A 101 10.17 4.57 20.29
N TYR A 102 10.73 5.22 19.26
CA TYR A 102 11.84 6.16 19.43
C TYR A 102 11.46 7.34 20.32
N ASN A 103 10.26 7.90 20.17
CA ASN A 103 9.80 9.01 21.02
C ASN A 103 9.70 8.61 22.51
N ASP A 104 9.36 7.35 22.81
CA ASP A 104 9.24 6.86 24.18
C ASP A 104 10.59 6.44 24.77
N LYS A 105 11.49 5.89 23.94
CA LYS A 105 12.74 5.23 24.40
C LYS A 105 14.01 5.98 24.04
N ASN A 106 13.93 7.03 23.21
CA ASN A 106 15.06 7.77 22.62
C ASN A 106 16.05 6.90 21.83
N CYS A 107 15.62 5.70 21.44
CA CYS A 107 16.38 4.71 20.69
C CYS A 107 15.42 3.92 19.82
N TYR A 108 15.86 3.49 18.64
CA TYR A 108 15.15 2.47 17.88
C TYR A 108 15.36 1.08 18.51
N PRO A 109 14.40 0.14 18.38
CA PRO A 109 14.54 -1.21 18.90
C PRO A 109 15.62 -1.97 18.13
N ILE A 110 16.30 -2.93 18.74
CA ILE A 110 17.16 -3.86 17.98
C ILE A 110 16.31 -4.78 17.08
N PRO A 111 16.89 -5.41 16.04
CA PRO A 111 16.11 -6.25 15.13
C PRO A 111 15.40 -7.43 15.78
N ALA A 112 16.02 -8.04 16.78
CA ALA A 112 15.40 -9.11 17.58
C ALA A 112 14.21 -8.63 18.42
N GLY A 113 14.06 -7.31 18.63
CA GLY A 113 12.99 -6.70 19.42
C GLY A 113 11.70 -6.47 18.63
N ILE A 114 11.68 -6.69 17.31
CA ILE A 114 10.48 -6.53 16.48
C ILE A 114 9.81 -7.89 16.25
N PRO A 115 8.63 -8.15 16.85
CA PRO A 115 7.96 -9.44 16.74
C PRO A 115 7.10 -9.51 15.46
N PHE A 116 7.74 -9.73 14.30
CA PHE A 116 7.02 -9.94 13.04
C PHE A 116 5.95 -11.04 13.19
N GLY A 117 4.71 -10.72 12.79
CA GLY A 117 3.55 -11.60 12.92
C GLY A 117 2.84 -11.56 14.28
N GLY A 118 3.50 -11.03 15.32
CA GLY A 118 2.99 -10.91 16.69
C GLY A 118 2.61 -9.48 17.07
N GLN A 119 2.12 -9.32 18.30
CA GLN A 119 1.90 -7.99 18.88
C GLN A 119 3.24 -7.41 19.33
N TRP A 120 3.48 -6.14 18.98
CA TRP A 120 4.61 -5.39 19.50
C TRP A 120 4.16 -4.49 20.65
N ALA A 121 4.56 -4.87 21.85
CA ALA A 121 4.30 -4.15 23.08
C ALA A 121 5.52 -4.24 24.01
N GLU A 122 5.68 -3.23 24.85
CA GLU A 122 6.69 -3.22 25.91
C GLU A 122 6.05 -2.69 27.20
N GLY A 123 6.04 -3.51 28.25
CA GLY A 123 5.26 -3.20 29.45
C GLY A 123 3.77 -3.07 29.12
N SER A 124 3.18 -1.92 29.46
CA SER A 124 1.78 -1.59 29.17
C SER A 124 1.56 -0.88 27.84
N THR A 125 2.63 -0.45 27.15
CA THR A 125 2.52 0.32 25.92
C THR A 125 2.51 -0.60 24.70
N ILE A 126 1.48 -0.47 23.87
CA ILE A 126 1.34 -1.23 22.62
C ILE A 126 1.69 -0.32 21.46
N TYR A 127 2.85 -0.56 20.82
CA TYR A 127 3.29 0.18 19.66
C TYR A 127 2.61 -0.29 18.37
N MET A 128 2.32 -1.60 18.29
CA MET A 128 1.59 -2.16 17.17
C MET A 128 0.87 -3.45 17.55
N LYS A 129 -0.45 -3.50 17.33
CA LYS A 129 -1.29 -4.67 17.67
C LYS A 129 -0.84 -5.96 16.98
N LYS A 130 -0.41 -5.85 15.73
CA LYS A 130 0.14 -6.96 14.96
C LYS A 130 1.14 -6.40 13.96
N VAL A 131 2.40 -6.79 14.11
CA VAL A 131 3.44 -6.46 13.12
C VAL A 131 3.17 -7.30 11.87
N PRO A 132 2.96 -6.68 10.70
CA PRO A 132 2.79 -7.41 9.45
C PRO A 132 3.96 -8.36 9.20
N GLN A 133 3.66 -9.54 8.67
CA GLN A 133 4.68 -10.47 8.21
C GLN A 133 4.25 -11.08 6.89
N ASN A 134 5.24 -11.45 6.09
CA ASN A 134 5.03 -12.20 4.87
C ASN A 134 5.76 -13.55 5.01
N PRO A 135 5.03 -14.68 5.02
CA PRO A 135 5.64 -16.00 5.21
C PRO A 135 6.48 -16.45 4.01
N TYR A 136 6.20 -15.92 2.82
CA TYR A 136 6.95 -16.25 1.61
C TYR A 136 8.23 -15.43 1.51
N PHE A 137 8.16 -14.12 1.69
CA PHE A 137 9.31 -13.21 1.70
C PHE A 137 9.27 -12.35 2.96
N PRO A 138 9.99 -12.70 4.03
CA PRO A 138 9.92 -11.97 5.30
C PRO A 138 10.40 -10.53 5.14
N TYR A 139 9.86 -9.62 5.94
CA TYR A 139 10.43 -8.27 6.04
C TYR A 139 11.70 -8.32 6.88
N ILE A 140 12.68 -7.50 6.51
CA ILE A 140 13.95 -7.41 7.23
C ILE A 140 14.06 -6.02 7.82
N TYR A 141 14.41 -5.95 9.10
CA TYR A 141 14.73 -4.70 9.76
C TYR A 141 16.18 -4.74 10.22
N ASP A 142 16.93 -3.68 9.96
CA ASP A 142 18.33 -3.57 10.30
C ASP A 142 18.68 -2.15 10.78
N ASN A 143 19.51 -2.07 11.80
CA ASN A 143 19.96 -0.82 12.40
C ASN A 143 21.33 -0.90 13.07
N ASN A 144 22.16 -1.92 12.76
CA ASN A 144 23.42 -2.20 13.47
C ASN A 144 23.26 -2.52 14.98
N GLY A 145 22.03 -2.67 15.47
CA GLY A 145 21.75 -3.02 16.85
C GLY A 145 22.06 -4.49 17.12
N ILE A 146 23.08 -4.76 17.92
CA ILE A 146 23.47 -6.13 18.31
C ILE A 146 22.93 -6.54 19.68
N ASN A 147 22.62 -5.58 20.56
CA ASN A 147 22.12 -5.84 21.92
C ASN A 147 21.18 -4.72 22.40
N LEU A 148 20.35 -4.96 23.41
CA LEU A 148 19.42 -3.95 23.95
C LEU A 148 20.11 -2.68 24.51
N SER A 149 21.43 -2.76 24.76
CA SER A 149 22.26 -1.62 25.20
C SER A 149 22.82 -0.77 24.06
N SER A 150 22.85 -1.30 22.82
CA SER A 150 23.03 -0.45 21.65
C SER A 150 21.75 0.35 21.51
N CYS A 151 21.84 1.67 21.57
CA CYS A 151 20.73 2.60 21.39
C CYS A 151 20.77 3.14 19.95
N PRO A 152 20.38 2.34 18.93
CA PRO A 152 20.46 2.76 17.54
C PRO A 152 19.60 4.00 17.29
N GLN A 153 20.14 4.91 16.48
CA GLN A 153 19.54 6.21 16.15
C GLN A 153 18.91 6.22 14.75
N TRP A 154 18.90 5.07 14.09
CA TRP A 154 18.35 4.88 12.76
C TRP A 154 17.85 3.45 12.61
N GLY A 155 17.19 3.16 11.50
CA GLY A 155 16.84 1.81 11.09
C GLY A 155 16.29 1.77 9.67
N VAL A 156 16.48 0.65 8.99
CA VAL A 156 16.01 0.44 7.61
C VAL A 156 15.20 -0.84 7.54
N LEU A 157 13.99 -0.71 6.97
CA LEU A 157 13.10 -1.82 6.66
C LEU A 157 13.24 -2.20 5.20
N PHE A 158 13.33 -3.49 4.89
CA PHE A 158 13.43 -4.01 3.54
C PHE A 158 12.27 -4.96 3.22
N ALA A 159 11.83 -4.91 1.96
CA ALA A 159 10.81 -5.79 1.42
C ALA A 159 11.11 -6.22 -0.03
N HIS A 160 10.55 -7.37 -0.42
CA HIS A 160 10.51 -7.85 -1.80
C HIS A 160 9.19 -7.46 -2.48
N LEU A 161 9.26 -6.71 -3.57
CA LEU A 161 8.12 -6.38 -4.43
C LEU A 161 8.16 -7.20 -5.72
N GLU A 162 7.00 -7.74 -6.13
CA GLU A 162 6.87 -8.62 -7.29
C GLU A 162 6.90 -7.83 -8.62
N SER A 163 6.32 -6.64 -8.64
CA SER A 163 6.21 -5.78 -9.82
C SER A 163 7.41 -4.84 -9.93
N THR A 164 8.41 -5.23 -10.72
CA THR A 164 9.60 -4.42 -11.02
C THR A 164 9.37 -3.31 -12.07
N GLN A 165 8.14 -3.07 -12.53
CA GLN A 165 7.83 -2.05 -13.55
C GLN A 165 8.02 -0.59 -13.10
N SER A 166 8.43 -0.32 -11.86
CA SER A 166 8.71 1.05 -11.38
C SER A 166 10.20 1.36 -11.52
N ALA A 167 10.63 1.69 -12.74
CA ALA A 167 12.02 1.87 -13.15
C ALA A 167 12.77 3.09 -12.57
N THR A 168 12.35 3.66 -11.44
CA THR A 168 13.07 4.80 -10.83
C THR A 168 12.85 4.80 -9.32
N VAL A 169 13.91 4.40 -8.60
CA VAL A 169 14.08 4.48 -7.13
C VAL A 169 13.08 3.62 -6.35
N LEU A 170 13.43 2.35 -6.17
CA LEU A 170 12.72 1.42 -5.32
C LEU A 170 13.12 1.59 -3.83
N CYS A 171 14.31 2.14 -3.56
CA CYS A 171 14.78 2.51 -2.23
C CYS A 171 15.26 3.97 -2.21
N PRO A 172 14.92 4.79 -1.20
CA PRO A 172 15.51 6.13 -1.02
C PRO A 172 17.04 6.13 -0.94
N LEU A 173 17.63 4.98 -0.59
CA LEU A 173 19.07 4.76 -0.45
C LEU A 173 19.80 4.37 -1.74
N ASP A 174 19.10 4.09 -2.85
CA ASP A 174 19.73 3.65 -4.11
C ASP A 174 20.56 4.76 -4.79
N ASN A 175 20.21 6.04 -4.59
CA ASN A 175 20.83 7.18 -5.26
C ASN A 175 21.87 7.91 -4.40
N GLN A 176 22.35 7.29 -3.33
CA GLN A 176 23.37 7.89 -2.47
C GLN A 176 24.76 7.78 -3.11
N PRO A 177 25.67 8.76 -2.89
CA PRO A 177 27.02 8.73 -3.43
C PRO A 177 27.86 7.58 -2.85
N GLN A 178 27.49 7.10 -1.66
CA GLN A 178 28.03 5.89 -1.06
C GLN A 178 27.03 4.75 -1.23
N LYS A 179 27.53 3.53 -1.48
CA LYS A 179 26.70 2.34 -1.64
C LYS A 179 26.07 1.97 -0.31
N CYS A 180 24.81 2.33 -0.10
CA CYS A 180 24.11 2.11 1.18
C CYS A 180 23.33 0.79 1.25
N ILE A 181 23.10 0.11 0.13
CA ILE A 181 22.35 -1.16 0.10
C ILE A 181 23.34 -2.31 -0.09
N PRO A 182 23.31 -3.35 0.77
CA PRO A 182 24.21 -4.47 0.66
C PRO A 182 23.88 -5.33 -0.58
N ASP A 183 24.91 -5.92 -1.19
CA ASP A 183 24.75 -6.71 -2.42
C ASP A 183 23.89 -7.96 -2.21
N ASN A 184 24.00 -8.57 -1.03
CA ASN A 184 23.23 -9.76 -0.66
C ASN A 184 21.72 -9.48 -0.64
N ALA A 185 21.28 -8.27 -0.28
CA ALA A 185 19.87 -7.88 -0.30
C ALA A 185 19.29 -7.96 -1.71
N LYS A 186 19.99 -7.35 -2.68
CA LYS A 186 19.57 -7.36 -4.10
C LYS A 186 19.58 -8.77 -4.68
N GLN A 187 20.60 -9.57 -4.36
CA GLN A 187 20.70 -10.97 -4.79
C GLN A 187 19.56 -11.84 -4.24
N LYS A 188 19.11 -11.58 -3.01
CA LYS A 188 17.98 -12.26 -2.36
C LYS A 188 16.61 -11.72 -2.79
N GLY A 189 16.58 -10.72 -3.68
CA GLY A 189 15.36 -10.13 -4.23
C GLY A 189 14.80 -8.92 -3.47
N TYR A 190 15.43 -8.48 -2.38
CA TYR A 190 14.98 -7.27 -1.69
C TYR A 190 15.27 -6.05 -2.53
N ASN A 191 14.21 -5.34 -2.90
CA ASN A 191 14.26 -4.24 -3.85
C ASN A 191 13.62 -2.96 -3.30
N TYR A 192 12.83 -3.01 -2.23
CA TYR A 192 12.19 -1.84 -1.64
C TYR A 192 12.62 -1.63 -0.19
N CYS A 193 12.74 -0.38 0.24
CA CYS A 193 13.04 -0.06 1.63
C CYS A 193 12.43 1.26 2.11
N VAL A 194 12.26 1.34 3.43
CA VAL A 194 11.82 2.52 4.17
C VAL A 194 12.86 2.80 5.26
N VAL A 195 13.17 4.08 5.46
CA VAL A 195 14.24 4.53 6.35
C VAL A 195 13.65 5.31 7.53
N THR A 196 14.22 5.09 8.71
CA THR A 196 14.00 5.84 9.96
C THR A 196 15.34 6.38 10.43
N GLY A 197 15.39 7.64 10.87
CA GLY A 197 16.65 8.32 11.21
C GLY A 197 17.63 8.46 10.03
N ILE A 198 18.91 8.67 10.35
CA ILE A 198 20.01 8.80 9.38
C ILE A 198 20.84 7.50 9.40
N PRO A 199 20.77 6.66 8.35
CA PRO A 199 21.44 5.36 8.36
C PRO A 199 22.94 5.47 8.15
N ASP A 200 23.69 4.58 8.80
CA ASP A 200 25.12 4.37 8.53
C ASP A 200 25.29 3.46 7.30
N CYS A 201 25.56 4.08 6.16
CA CYS A 201 25.76 3.38 4.90
C CYS A 201 26.99 2.46 4.89
N SER A 202 28.03 2.75 5.69
CA SER A 202 29.23 1.91 5.75
C SER A 202 28.92 0.57 6.40
N TYR A 203 28.11 0.60 7.47
CA TYR A 203 27.60 -0.62 8.08
C TYR A 203 26.63 -1.35 7.15
N LEU A 204 25.60 -0.66 6.65
CA LEU A 204 24.55 -1.29 5.84
C LEU A 204 25.10 -1.99 4.60
N ALA A 205 26.13 -1.42 3.95
CA ALA A 205 26.80 -2.05 2.80
C ALA A 205 27.37 -3.45 3.11
N THR A 206 27.73 -3.70 4.36
CA THR A 206 28.36 -4.95 4.83
C THR A 206 27.43 -5.80 5.70
N SER A 207 26.17 -5.38 5.85
CA SER A 207 25.21 -6.07 6.71
C SER A 207 24.99 -7.53 6.31
N THR A 208 24.97 -8.39 7.32
CA THR A 208 24.71 -9.82 7.20
C THR A 208 23.24 -10.18 7.47
N ALA A 209 22.36 -9.19 7.64
CA ALA A 209 20.93 -9.39 7.94
C ALA A 209 20.22 -10.29 6.90
N PHE A 210 20.77 -10.42 5.69
CA PHE A 210 20.21 -11.22 4.60
C PHE A 210 20.82 -12.63 4.46
N ASN A 211 21.86 -12.96 5.22
CA ASN A 211 22.64 -14.18 5.00
C ASN A 211 21.88 -15.46 5.40
N ASN A 212 21.06 -15.39 6.44
CA ASN A 212 20.38 -16.56 7.02
C ASN A 212 18.89 -16.66 6.62
N ILE A 213 18.44 -15.89 5.64
CA ILE A 213 17.05 -15.95 5.18
C ILE A 213 16.85 -17.23 4.39
N VAL A 214 16.12 -18.17 5.00
CA VAL A 214 15.60 -19.35 4.33
C VAL A 214 14.26 -18.96 3.71
N LEU A 215 14.27 -18.68 2.41
CA LEU A 215 13.04 -18.50 1.67
C LEU A 215 12.35 -19.87 1.54
N PRO A 216 11.07 -20.03 1.90
CA PRO A 216 10.36 -21.27 1.61
C PRO A 216 10.46 -21.52 0.11
N THR A 217 11.01 -22.67 -0.28
CA THR A 217 10.93 -23.12 -1.66
C THR A 217 9.45 -23.18 -2.02
N PRO A 218 8.99 -22.57 -3.12
CA PRO A 218 7.60 -22.68 -3.53
C PRO A 218 7.28 -24.17 -3.59
N THR A 219 6.34 -24.63 -2.76
CA THR A 219 5.83 -25.99 -2.86
C THR A 219 5.39 -26.17 -4.31
N PRO A 220 5.89 -27.20 -5.03
CA PRO A 220 5.48 -27.39 -6.40
C PRO A 220 3.96 -27.41 -6.42
N THR A 221 3.37 -26.49 -7.19
CA THR A 221 1.93 -26.48 -7.45
C THR A 221 1.52 -27.92 -7.72
N PRO A 222 0.51 -28.49 -7.03
CA PRO A 222 0.10 -29.85 -7.31
C PRO A 222 -0.25 -29.92 -8.80
N THR A 223 0.62 -30.54 -9.60
CA THR A 223 0.29 -30.99 -10.94
C THR A 223 -1.00 -31.74 -10.79
N SER A 224 -2.04 -31.35 -11.54
CA SER A 224 -3.36 -31.95 -11.46
C SER A 224 -3.27 -33.47 -11.62
N GLY A 225 -3.16 -34.17 -10.49
CA GLY A 225 -3.35 -35.60 -10.42
C GLY A 225 -4.81 -35.92 -10.73
N PRO A 226 -5.11 -37.09 -11.31
CA PRO A 226 -6.48 -37.50 -11.50
C PRO A 226 -7.24 -37.45 -10.17
N PRO A 227 -8.53 -37.08 -10.18
CA PRO A 227 -9.31 -36.88 -8.97
C PRO A 227 -9.25 -38.15 -8.11
N PRO A 228 -9.01 -38.03 -6.78
CA PRO A 228 -9.00 -39.18 -5.91
C PRO A 228 -10.37 -39.88 -5.93
N GLN A 229 -10.36 -41.21 -6.06
CA GLN A 229 -11.56 -42.02 -5.87
C GLN A 229 -12.11 -41.76 -4.47
N GLY A 230 -13.43 -41.52 -4.41
CA GLY A 230 -14.12 -41.07 -3.21
C GLY A 230 -13.92 -42.01 -2.00
N PRO A 231 -13.96 -41.47 -0.77
CA PRO A 231 -13.77 -42.28 0.43
C PRO A 231 -14.94 -43.25 0.64
N THR A 232 -14.60 -44.51 0.88
CA THR A 232 -15.46 -45.54 1.47
C THR A 232 -16.01 -45.05 2.82
N PRO A 233 -17.31 -45.25 3.13
CA PRO A 233 -17.91 -44.72 4.35
C PRO A 233 -17.29 -45.35 5.61
N THR A 234 -16.77 -44.51 6.50
CA THR A 234 -16.29 -44.87 7.84
C THR A 234 -17.37 -44.57 8.87
N ALA A 235 -17.55 -45.48 9.84
CA ALA A 235 -18.63 -45.46 10.82
C ALA A 235 -18.62 -44.21 11.72
N THR A 236 -19.83 -43.72 11.99
CA THR A 236 -20.17 -42.57 12.85
C THR A 236 -19.85 -42.85 14.33
N PRO A 237 -19.08 -42.01 15.04
CA PRO A 237 -18.99 -42.08 16.50
C PRO A 237 -20.18 -41.37 17.19
N THR A 238 -20.65 -42.00 18.26
CA THR A 238 -21.76 -41.61 19.15
C THR A 238 -21.51 -40.26 19.87
N PRO A 239 -22.53 -39.40 20.07
CA PRO A 239 -22.38 -38.10 20.71
C PRO A 239 -22.28 -38.15 22.26
N LEU A 240 -21.47 -37.26 22.82
CA LEU A 240 -21.29 -36.99 24.26
C LEU A 240 -22.14 -35.75 24.67
N PRO A 241 -22.69 -35.65 25.91
CA PRO A 241 -23.65 -34.61 26.26
C PRO A 241 -23.04 -33.21 26.49
N PRO A 242 -23.83 -32.12 26.37
CA PRO A 242 -23.36 -30.74 26.50
C PRO A 242 -23.30 -30.25 27.95
N GLY A 243 -22.21 -29.57 28.30
CA GLY A 243 -22.03 -28.83 29.55
C GLY A 243 -22.64 -27.42 29.52
N SER A 244 -22.99 -26.95 30.72
CA SER A 244 -23.73 -25.72 31.07
C SER A 244 -23.07 -24.39 30.65
N PRO A 245 -23.84 -23.30 30.41
CA PRO A 245 -23.30 -21.97 30.12
C PRO A 245 -22.96 -21.15 31.39
N THR A 246 -21.91 -20.32 31.30
CA THR A 246 -21.49 -19.31 32.29
C THR A 246 -21.80 -17.90 31.74
N PRO A 247 -22.31 -16.94 32.56
CA PRO A 247 -22.73 -15.62 32.06
C PRO A 247 -21.59 -14.59 31.91
N THR A 248 -21.81 -13.70 30.93
CA THR A 248 -20.99 -12.55 30.47
C THR A 248 -21.25 -11.27 31.28
N PRO A 249 -20.26 -10.38 31.49
CA PRO A 249 -20.51 -8.99 31.87
C PRO A 249 -20.37 -7.95 30.72
N THR A 250 -21.20 -6.92 30.82
CA THR A 250 -21.45 -5.78 29.91
C THR A 250 -20.42 -4.64 30.02
N PRO A 251 -20.12 -3.86 28.94
CA PRO A 251 -19.25 -2.67 29.00
C PRO A 251 -19.99 -1.34 29.26
N THR A 252 -19.30 -0.37 29.88
CA THR A 252 -19.75 1.04 30.07
C THR A 252 -18.80 2.00 29.35
N ALA A 253 -19.33 3.06 28.73
CA ALA A 253 -18.60 4.10 27.99
C ALA A 253 -18.54 5.45 28.75
N ASN A 254 -17.58 6.33 28.44
CA ASN A 254 -17.56 7.74 28.86
C ASN A 254 -16.82 8.66 27.83
N PRO A 255 -17.14 9.97 27.67
CA PRO A 255 -16.82 10.78 26.48
C PRO A 255 -15.68 11.83 26.61
N THR A 256 -15.32 12.39 25.45
CA THR A 256 -14.24 13.35 25.11
C THR A 256 -14.62 14.84 25.23
N PRO A 257 -13.67 15.79 25.41
CA PRO A 257 -13.86 17.23 25.12
C PRO A 257 -13.02 17.83 23.97
N SER A 258 -13.46 18.98 23.45
CA SER A 258 -13.08 19.71 22.19
C SER A 258 -12.21 20.97 22.41
N PRO A 259 -11.42 21.48 21.42
CA PRO A 259 -10.54 22.67 21.56
C PRO A 259 -11.02 24.02 20.94
N THR A 260 -10.34 25.12 21.32
CA THR A 260 -10.56 26.58 21.06
C THR A 260 -9.55 27.19 20.03
N PRO A 261 -9.86 28.27 19.24
CA PRO A 261 -8.96 28.78 18.18
C PRO A 261 -8.28 30.17 18.43
N PRO A 262 -7.08 30.44 17.85
CA PRO A 262 -6.57 31.83 17.59
C PRO A 262 -5.75 31.99 16.25
N PRO A 263 -5.08 33.14 15.95
CA PRO A 263 -5.51 34.50 15.55
C PRO A 263 -5.13 34.90 14.07
N THR A 264 -5.40 36.14 13.62
CA THR A 264 -5.42 36.62 12.20
C THR A 264 -4.15 37.37 11.72
N ILE A 265 -3.77 37.26 10.42
CA ILE A 265 -2.44 37.56 9.83
C ILE A 265 -2.48 38.55 8.60
N GLN A 266 -1.45 39.40 8.39
CA GLN A 266 -1.24 40.39 7.28
C GLN A 266 -0.28 39.90 6.15
N TYR A 267 -0.27 40.60 5.01
CA TYR A 267 0.31 40.15 3.71
C TYR A 267 1.84 40.25 3.60
N GLY A 268 2.51 39.13 3.30
CA GLY A 268 3.92 39.06 2.91
C GLY A 268 4.87 38.43 3.92
N ASP A 269 4.39 38.06 5.10
CA ASP A 269 5.17 37.38 6.12
C ASP A 269 5.13 35.86 5.92
N CYS A 270 6.27 35.17 6.05
CA CYS A 270 6.37 33.71 6.08
C CYS A 270 6.36 33.22 7.52
N PHE A 271 5.57 32.18 7.82
CA PHE A 271 5.44 31.65 9.19
C PHE A 271 5.67 30.15 9.20
N CYS A 272 6.15 29.65 10.34
CA CYS A 272 6.00 28.24 10.69
C CYS A 272 4.50 27.96 10.89
N SER A 273 4.02 26.86 10.32
CA SER A 273 2.66 26.40 10.61
C SER A 273 2.50 26.24 12.13
N GLN A 274 1.37 26.66 12.70
CA GLN A 274 1.09 26.44 14.12
C GLN A 274 1.14 24.92 14.40
N GLY A 275 2.14 24.48 15.20
CA GLY A 275 2.43 23.06 15.44
C GLY A 275 3.48 22.41 14.50
N GLY A 276 4.21 23.21 13.72
CA GLY A 276 5.30 22.75 12.87
C GLY A 276 6.46 22.15 13.68
N GLN A 277 7.05 21.07 13.16
CA GLN A 277 8.26 20.48 13.73
C GLN A 277 9.48 21.36 13.36
N PRO A 278 10.46 21.52 14.26
CA PRO A 278 11.78 22.04 13.89
C PRO A 278 12.32 21.28 12.67
N GLY A 279 12.84 21.98 11.67
CA GLY A 279 13.24 21.34 10.41
C GLY A 279 12.14 21.24 9.33
N GLY A 280 10.94 21.82 9.55
CA GLY A 280 9.84 21.79 8.59
C GLY A 280 9.85 22.92 7.54
N PRO A 281 9.07 22.79 6.44
CA PRO A 281 8.93 23.82 5.40
C PRO A 281 8.15 25.06 5.89
N LEU A 282 8.46 26.24 5.34
CA LEU A 282 7.78 27.53 5.62
C LEU A 282 6.60 27.79 4.68
N TYR A 283 5.54 28.44 5.17
CA TYR A 283 4.30 28.68 4.41
C TYR A 283 3.92 30.19 4.34
N ASP A 284 3.39 30.62 3.18
CA ASP A 284 2.74 31.92 2.96
C ASP A 284 1.21 31.72 2.93
N ILE A 285 0.48 32.61 3.60
CA ILE A 285 -0.98 32.66 3.69
C ILE A 285 -1.72 32.80 2.34
N ARG A 286 -1.06 33.10 1.20
CA ARG A 286 -1.77 33.19 -0.11
C ARG A 286 -1.32 32.25 -1.22
N SER A 287 -0.19 31.56 -1.12
CA SER A 287 0.28 30.69 -2.22
C SER A 287 0.73 29.28 -1.81
N GLY A 288 0.60 28.89 -0.54
CA GLY A 288 0.84 27.51 -0.10
C GLY A 288 2.31 27.05 -0.13
N ASN A 289 3.22 27.85 -0.70
CA ASN A 289 4.67 27.72 -0.63
C ASN A 289 5.31 29.13 -0.67
N CYS A 290 6.18 29.44 0.30
CA CYS A 290 7.01 30.64 0.28
C CYS A 290 8.13 30.48 -0.76
N ASN A 291 8.02 31.13 -1.92
CA ASN A 291 9.12 31.20 -2.88
C ASN A 291 10.05 32.38 -2.51
N LEU A 292 11.02 32.15 -1.64
CA LEU A 292 12.08 33.12 -1.36
C LEU A 292 13.03 33.22 -2.56
N VAL A 293 13.26 34.43 -3.06
CA VAL A 293 14.09 34.73 -4.23
C VAL A 293 15.58 34.75 -3.85
N ASN A 294 16.11 33.64 -3.29
CA ASN A 294 17.56 33.30 -3.31
C ASN A 294 17.78 31.89 -2.70
N PRO A 295 18.18 30.86 -3.47
CA PRO A 295 18.24 29.50 -2.95
C PRO A 295 19.62 29.18 -2.34
N GLY A 296 19.73 29.31 -1.02
CA GLY A 296 20.73 28.61 -0.20
C GLY A 296 20.17 27.27 0.34
N PRO A 297 20.99 26.32 0.83
CA PRO A 297 20.56 24.92 1.00
C PRO A 297 19.72 24.61 2.25
N TYR A 298 19.45 25.57 3.14
CA TYR A 298 18.80 25.27 4.42
C TYR A 298 17.88 26.41 4.88
N ASN A 299 16.60 26.36 4.54
CA ASN A 299 15.58 27.20 5.16
C ASN A 299 14.54 26.30 5.83
N TYR A 300 14.63 26.16 7.15
CA TYR A 300 13.74 25.35 7.97
C TYR A 300 13.38 26.09 9.26
N CYS A 301 12.24 25.75 9.88
CA CYS A 301 11.89 26.25 11.22
C CYS A 301 12.97 25.88 12.23
N ASP A 302 13.44 26.84 13.04
CA ASP A 302 14.38 26.60 14.12
C ASP A 302 13.74 25.78 15.26
N SER A 303 14.56 25.31 16.21
CA SER A 303 14.11 24.52 17.36
C SER A 303 13.16 25.27 18.31
N SER A 304 13.05 26.58 18.15
CA SER A 304 12.23 27.46 19.00
C SER A 304 10.84 27.73 18.41
N CYS A 305 10.65 27.62 17.08
CA CYS A 305 9.42 28.04 16.38
C CYS A 305 8.95 29.48 16.69
N ILE A 306 9.87 30.37 17.08
CA ILE A 306 9.55 31.74 17.56
C ILE A 306 10.10 32.86 16.65
N LEU A 307 10.94 32.56 15.66
CA LEU A 307 11.58 33.62 14.88
C LEU A 307 10.95 33.87 13.51
N HIS A 308 10.39 35.07 13.33
CA HIS A 308 10.21 35.70 12.02
C HIS A 308 11.60 35.93 11.40
N CYS A 309 12.01 35.09 10.47
CA CYS A 309 13.24 35.28 9.73
C CYS A 309 13.02 36.34 8.61
N ARG A 310 13.61 37.53 8.79
CA ARG A 310 13.78 38.57 7.76
C ARG A 310 14.75 38.14 6.68
#